data_AF-A0A1I8ASD9-F1
#
_entry.id   AF-A0A1I8ASD9-F1
#
_cell.length_a   1.000
_cell.length_b   1.000
_cell.length_c   1.000
_cell.angle_alpha   90.00
_cell.angle_beta   90.00
_cell.angle_gamma   90.00
#
_symmetry.space_group_name_H-M   'P 1'
#
loop_
_entity.id
_entity.type
_entity.pdbx_description
1 polymer ?
#
loop_
_entity_poly.entity_id
_entity_poly.type
_entity_poly.pdbx_seq_one_letter_code
_entity_poly.pdbx_strand_id
1 'polypeptide(L)'
;MPRVIIASADDVQSNRVSKQLLNTIVETIASFSHQEIESMMDMTQFSTHFKQERTRRGLTQLETGKLICDVANRQFSQTTISRFEEMKMPFLNMSKLQSKLQAFTDLTDEQVHNISISVPSHPRRRRAKLSKEQIDQLEEFYKDRRHRDSKEMKDIGLMLQLDTYVGAHPLKTR
;
A
#
# COMPACT_ATOMS: atom_id res chain seq x y z
N MET A 1 19.31 -4.36 28.73
CA MET A 1 17.87 -4.65 28.91
C MET A 1 17.57 -6.01 28.27
N PRO A 2 16.79 -6.89 28.91
CA PRO A 2 16.67 -8.29 28.50
C PRO A 2 15.86 -8.44 27.19
N ARG A 3 16.31 -9.35 26.32
CA ARG A 3 15.62 -9.78 25.09
C ARG A 3 14.28 -10.43 25.43
N VAL A 4 13.32 -10.36 24.50
CA VAL A 4 12.08 -11.13 24.57
C VAL A 4 12.44 -12.62 24.45
N ILE A 5 12.22 -13.38 25.52
CA ILE A 5 12.43 -14.83 25.53
C ILE A 5 11.12 -15.50 25.11
N ILE A 6 11.10 -16.05 23.90
CA ILE A 6 10.02 -16.93 23.44
C ILE A 6 10.54 -18.36 23.59
N ALA A 7 9.73 -19.23 24.21
CA ALA A 7 10.10 -20.63 24.41
C ALA A 7 10.39 -21.34 23.08
N SER A 8 11.26 -22.36 23.13
CA SER A 8 11.59 -23.20 21.97
C SER A 8 10.33 -23.82 21.36
N ALA A 9 10.29 -23.96 20.04
CA ALA A 9 9.14 -24.56 19.33
C ALA A 9 9.06 -26.09 19.47
N ASP A 10 9.91 -26.70 20.30
CA ASP A 10 10.08 -28.15 20.42
C ASP A 10 8.79 -28.90 20.76
N ASP A 11 7.85 -28.24 21.47
CA ASP A 11 6.57 -28.83 21.87
C ASP A 11 5.43 -28.62 20.85
N VAL A 12 5.65 -27.86 19.78
CA VAL A 12 4.60 -27.55 18.77
C VAL A 12 4.63 -28.61 17.65
N GLN A 13 3.76 -29.62 17.76
CA GLN A 13 3.55 -30.62 16.71
C GLN A 13 2.57 -30.08 15.65
N SER A 14 3.05 -29.80 14.43
CA SER A 14 2.21 -29.43 13.29
C SER A 14 2.47 -30.33 12.08
N ASN A 15 1.43 -30.97 11.56
CA ASN A 15 1.50 -31.77 10.34
C ASN A 15 1.48 -30.94 9.04
N ARG A 16 1.32 -29.60 9.15
CA ARG A 16 1.19 -28.69 8.00
C ARG A 16 2.43 -27.84 7.73
N VAL A 17 3.31 -27.70 8.71
CA VAL A 17 4.46 -26.79 8.66
C VAL A 17 5.70 -27.52 9.14
N SER A 18 6.81 -27.42 8.40
CA SER A 18 8.06 -28.05 8.80
C SER A 18 8.59 -27.44 10.09
N LYS A 19 9.20 -28.26 10.95
CA LYS A 19 9.85 -27.80 12.19
C LYS A 19 10.88 -26.69 11.92
N GLN A 20 11.58 -26.78 10.79
CA GLN A 20 12.54 -25.76 10.36
C GLN A 20 11.87 -24.40 10.15
N LEU A 21 10.70 -24.34 9.51
CA LEU A 21 9.99 -23.07 9.31
C LEU A 21 9.49 -22.50 10.65
N LEU A 22 9.00 -23.35 11.56
CA LEU A 22 8.60 -22.92 12.90
C LEU A 22 9.80 -22.31 13.66
N ASN A 23 10.95 -22.97 13.63
CA ASN A 23 12.17 -22.46 14.26
C ASN A 23 12.62 -21.13 13.65
N THR A 24 12.65 -21.03 12.32
CA THR A 24 12.98 -19.76 11.65
C THR A 24 12.01 -18.64 12.02
N ILE A 25 10.71 -18.92 12.14
CA ILE A 25 9.72 -17.93 12.58
C ILE A 25 10.01 -17.49 14.03
N VAL A 26 10.25 -18.42 14.95
CA VAL A 26 10.54 -18.12 16.36
C VAL A 26 11.83 -17.30 16.48
N GLU A 27 12.90 -17.71 15.81
CA GLU A 27 14.18 -16.98 15.78
C GLU A 27 14.01 -15.57 15.19
N THR A 28 13.24 -15.43 14.11
CA THR A 28 12.94 -14.13 13.51
C THR A 28 12.18 -13.24 14.49
N ILE A 29 11.15 -13.76 15.17
CA ILE A 29 10.38 -12.98 16.14
C ILE A 29 11.26 -12.58 17.34
N ALA A 30 12.10 -13.50 17.84
CA ALA A 30 13.03 -13.22 18.93
C ALA A 30 14.18 -12.28 18.53
N SER A 31 14.44 -12.12 17.23
CA SER A 31 15.48 -11.23 16.71
C SER A 31 15.06 -9.76 16.67
N PHE A 32 13.75 -9.45 16.73
CA PHE A 32 13.28 -8.07 16.72
C PHE A 32 13.82 -7.30 17.94
N SER A 33 14.35 -6.12 17.65
CA SER A 33 14.77 -5.17 18.66
C SER A 33 13.56 -4.57 19.37
N HIS A 34 13.78 -4.04 20.58
CA HIS A 34 12.73 -3.35 21.33
C HIS A 34 12.13 -2.18 20.53
N GLN A 35 12.99 -1.43 19.83
CA GLN A 35 12.57 -0.28 19.03
C GLN A 35 11.69 -0.67 17.84
N GLU A 36 11.95 -1.83 17.21
CA GLU A 36 11.09 -2.35 16.14
C GLU A 36 9.71 -2.75 16.67
N ILE A 37 9.65 -3.38 17.85
CA ILE A 37 8.39 -3.75 18.49
C ILE A 37 7.58 -2.50 18.86
N GLU A 38 8.22 -1.49 19.45
CA GLU A 38 7.60 -0.20 19.78
C GLU A 38 7.02 0.48 18.52
N SER A 39 7.79 0.51 17.43
CA SER A 39 7.31 1.07 16.15
C SER A 39 6.12 0.31 15.57
N MET A 40 6.04 -1.01 15.75
CA MET A 40 4.86 -1.82 15.38
C MET A 40 3.65 -1.52 16.26
N MET A 41 3.85 -1.28 17.55
CA MET A 41 2.78 -0.88 18.47
C MET A 41 2.23 0.51 18.12
N ASP A 42 3.10 1.49 17.87
CA ASP A 42 2.71 2.83 17.43
C ASP A 42 1.90 2.79 16.13
N MET A 43 2.32 1.97 15.17
CA MET A 43 1.58 1.75 13.93
C MET A 43 0.17 1.20 14.17
N THR A 44 0.05 0.26 15.11
CA THR A 44 -1.22 -0.37 15.47
C THR A 44 -2.15 0.65 16.13
N GLN A 45 -1.60 1.46 17.04
CA GLN A 45 -2.32 2.54 17.70
C GLN A 45 -2.79 3.58 16.68
N PHE A 46 -1.90 4.02 15.78
CA PHE A 46 -2.25 4.96 14.73
C PHE A 46 -3.36 4.41 13.81
N SER A 47 -3.24 3.17 13.35
CA SER A 47 -4.26 2.54 12.49
C SER A 47 -5.64 2.50 13.16
N THR A 48 -5.65 2.15 14.44
CA THR A 48 -6.87 2.12 15.26
C THR A 48 -7.46 3.52 15.42
N HIS A 49 -6.63 4.50 15.79
CA HIS A 49 -7.06 5.89 15.96
C HIS A 49 -7.57 6.49 14.65
N PHE A 50 -6.87 6.27 13.54
CA PHE A 50 -7.29 6.71 12.20
C PHE A 50 -8.68 6.16 11.84
N LYS A 51 -8.93 4.87 12.06
CA LYS A 51 -10.24 4.24 11.83
C LYS A 51 -11.33 4.82 12.73
N GLN A 52 -11.02 5.07 14.00
CA GLN A 52 -11.94 5.69 14.95
C GLN A 52 -12.31 7.11 14.51
N GLU A 53 -11.33 7.94 14.18
CA GLU A 53 -11.52 9.32 13.73
C GLU A 53 -12.32 9.40 12.43
N ARG A 54 -12.09 8.47 11.49
CA ARG A 54 -12.92 8.35 10.29
C ARG A 54 -14.36 8.01 10.63
N THR A 55 -14.57 7.00 11.47
CA THR A 55 -15.91 6.52 11.85
C THR A 55 -16.66 7.59 12.65
N ARG A 56 -15.97 8.30 13.55
CA ARG A 56 -16.49 9.43 14.34
C ARG A 56 -17.01 10.56 13.44
N ARG A 57 -16.28 10.88 12.36
CA ARG A 57 -16.70 11.87 11.36
C ARG A 57 -17.74 11.35 10.37
N GLY A 58 -18.17 10.09 10.47
CA GLY A 58 -19.18 9.50 9.59
C GLY A 58 -18.71 9.30 8.14
N LEU A 59 -17.40 9.30 7.88
CA LEU A 59 -16.85 9.23 6.53
C LEU A 59 -16.64 7.79 6.06
N THR A 60 -16.99 7.51 4.81
CA THR A 60 -16.62 6.26 4.15
C THR A 60 -15.13 6.25 3.80
N GLN A 61 -14.56 5.06 3.63
CA GLN A 61 -13.16 4.90 3.21
C GLN A 61 -12.85 5.60 1.88
N LEU A 62 -13.81 5.66 0.96
CA LEU A 62 -13.67 6.37 -0.31
C LEU A 62 -13.65 7.89 -0.11
N GLU A 63 -14.54 8.43 0.72
CA GLU A 63 -14.62 9.85 1.02
C GLU A 63 -13.38 10.33 1.77
N THR A 64 -12.93 9.60 2.79
CA THR A 64 -11.65 9.86 3.46
C THR A 64 -10.50 9.89 2.47
N GLY A 65 -10.44 8.91 1.55
CA GLY A 65 -9.40 8.88 0.52
C GLY A 65 -9.46 10.04 -0.48
N LYS A 66 -10.63 10.64 -0.70
CA LYS A 66 -10.81 11.87 -1.51
C LYS A 66 -10.35 13.10 -0.72
N LEU A 67 -10.80 13.24 0.52
CA LEU A 67 -10.47 14.37 1.39
C LEU A 67 -8.96 14.50 1.61
N ILE A 68 -8.28 13.39 1.87
CA ILE A 68 -6.81 13.37 2.02
C ILE A 68 -6.12 13.73 0.71
N CYS A 69 -6.74 13.47 -0.45
CA CYS A 69 -6.12 13.81 -1.74
C CYS A 69 -5.85 15.31 -1.85
N ASP A 70 -6.77 16.13 -1.36
CA ASP A 70 -6.69 17.59 -1.48
C ASP A 70 -5.61 18.17 -0.56
N VAL A 71 -5.28 17.48 0.54
CA VAL A 71 -4.23 17.89 1.50
C VAL A 71 -2.87 17.29 1.14
N ALA A 72 -2.82 16.01 0.74
CA ALA A 72 -1.60 15.25 0.54
C ALA A 72 -1.15 15.15 -0.94
N ASN A 73 -1.88 15.77 -1.87
CA ASN A 73 -1.66 15.71 -3.32
C ASN A 73 -1.49 14.26 -3.85
N ARG A 74 -2.20 13.32 -3.22
CA ARG A 74 -2.15 11.90 -3.57
C ARG A 74 -3.48 11.23 -3.31
N GLN A 75 -4.00 10.57 -4.35
CA GLN A 75 -5.25 9.85 -4.23
C GLN A 75 -5.08 8.52 -3.51
N PHE A 76 -5.98 8.28 -2.56
CA PHE A 76 -6.16 6.98 -1.96
C PHE A 76 -7.40 6.30 -2.54
N SER A 77 -7.34 4.97 -2.64
CA SER A 77 -8.50 4.16 -3.01
C SER A 77 -9.15 3.59 -1.75
N GLN A 78 -10.43 3.24 -1.82
CA GLN A 78 -11.12 2.55 -0.73
C GLN A 78 -10.33 1.31 -0.28
N THR A 79 -9.84 0.50 -1.23
CA THR A 79 -9.03 -0.70 -0.94
C THR A 79 -7.72 -0.37 -0.21
N THR A 80 -7.09 0.77 -0.53
CA THR A 80 -5.89 1.22 0.17
C THR A 80 -6.20 1.55 1.64
N ILE A 81 -7.29 2.28 1.89
CA ILE A 81 -7.70 2.64 3.25
C ILE A 81 -8.10 1.39 4.05
N SER A 82 -8.92 0.49 3.49
CA SER A 82 -9.31 -0.76 4.16
C SER A 82 -8.10 -1.62 4.54
N ARG A 83 -7.15 -1.83 3.61
CA ARG A 83 -5.94 -2.62 3.92
C ARG A 83 -5.07 -1.98 5.00
N PHE A 84 -5.02 -0.65 5.07
CA PHE A 84 -4.29 0.06 6.11
C PHE A 84 -4.97 -0.13 7.48
N GLU A 85 -6.28 0.11 7.57
CA GLU A 85 -7.07 -0.06 8.80
C GLU A 85 -7.03 -1.50 9.35
N GLU A 86 -6.92 -2.49 8.47
CA GLU A 86 -6.85 -3.91 8.85
C GLU A 86 -5.41 -4.40 9.05
N MET A 87 -4.41 -3.52 8.91
CA MET A 87 -2.98 -3.85 8.95
C MET A 87 -2.55 -4.94 7.95
N LYS A 88 -3.23 -5.04 6.80
CA LYS A 88 -3.00 -6.05 5.76
C LYS A 88 -2.01 -5.57 4.69
N MET A 89 -0.95 -4.90 5.12
CA MET A 89 0.10 -4.36 4.26
C MET A 89 1.48 -4.60 4.88
N PRO A 90 2.54 -4.74 4.06
CA PRO A 90 3.90 -4.77 4.58
C PRO A 90 4.19 -3.50 5.40
N PHE A 91 4.91 -3.65 6.52
CA PHE A 91 5.17 -2.56 7.46
C PHE A 91 5.75 -1.32 6.76
N LEU A 92 6.75 -1.49 5.90
CA LEU A 92 7.34 -0.37 5.13
C LEU A 92 6.31 0.42 4.30
N ASN A 93 5.29 -0.26 3.78
CA ASN A 93 4.21 0.42 3.06
C ASN A 93 3.23 1.10 4.03
N MET A 94 2.98 0.51 5.20
CA MET A 94 2.22 1.16 6.25
C MET A 94 2.91 2.42 6.75
N SER A 95 4.21 2.40 7.06
CA SER A 95 4.98 3.59 7.49
C SER A 95 4.96 4.72 6.47
N LYS A 96 5.05 4.38 5.16
CA LYS A 96 4.91 5.37 4.07
C LYS A 96 3.50 5.94 3.94
N LEU A 97 2.48 5.19 4.38
CA LEU A 97 1.09 5.64 4.37
C LEU A 97 0.75 6.43 5.62
N GLN A 98 1.21 6.02 6.80
CA GLN A 98 0.98 6.69 8.08
C GLN A 98 1.31 8.18 7.99
N SER A 99 2.50 8.54 7.51
CA SER A 99 2.91 9.94 7.31
C SER A 99 1.95 10.77 6.42
N LYS A 100 1.24 10.13 5.49
CA LYS A 100 0.28 10.79 4.59
C LYS A 100 -1.13 10.79 5.17
N LEU A 101 -1.49 9.75 5.92
CA LEU A 101 -2.78 9.62 6.57
C LEU A 101 -2.85 10.44 7.86
N GLN A 102 -1.71 10.82 8.45
CA GLN A 102 -1.65 11.74 9.59
C GLN A 102 -2.30 13.09 9.23
N ALA A 103 -2.14 13.54 7.99
CA ALA A 103 -2.80 14.74 7.49
C ALA A 103 -4.34 14.68 7.55
N PHE A 104 -4.96 13.50 7.70
CA PHE A 104 -6.39 13.38 7.97
C PHE A 104 -6.72 13.57 9.45
N THR A 105 -5.97 12.89 10.32
CA THR A 105 -6.21 12.91 11.77
C THR A 105 -5.95 14.29 12.36
N ASP A 106 -5.09 15.08 11.72
CA ASP A 106 -4.75 16.44 12.13
C ASP A 106 -5.81 17.48 11.69
N LEU A 107 -6.76 17.13 10.81
CA LEU A 107 -7.78 18.07 10.36
C LEU A 107 -8.85 18.28 11.41
N THR A 108 -9.22 19.54 11.59
CA THR A 108 -10.38 19.92 12.41
C THR A 108 -11.67 19.56 11.67
N ASP A 109 -12.76 19.42 12.43
CA ASP A 109 -14.07 19.10 11.85
C ASP A 109 -14.57 20.22 10.91
N GLU A 110 -14.18 21.47 11.14
CA GLU A 110 -14.45 22.61 10.25
C GLU A 110 -13.66 22.50 8.93
N GLN A 111 -12.37 22.14 8.98
CA GLN A 111 -11.57 21.93 7.78
C GLN A 111 -12.11 20.78 6.93
N VAL A 112 -12.52 19.68 7.57
CA VAL A 112 -13.17 18.53 6.90
C VAL A 112 -14.43 18.96 6.16
N HIS A 113 -15.26 19.79 6.79
CA HIS A 113 -16.47 20.33 6.17
C HIS A 113 -16.15 21.19 4.94
N ASN A 114 -15.20 22.11 5.07
CA ASN A 114 -14.80 23.02 3.99
C ASN A 114 -14.20 22.27 2.79
N ILE A 115 -13.38 21.25 3.01
CA ILE A 115 -12.81 20.43 1.93
C ILE A 115 -13.91 19.61 1.24
N SER A 116 -14.87 19.07 2.00
CA SER A 116 -15.95 18.23 1.44
C SER A 116 -16.84 18.98 0.46
N ILE A 117 -16.93 20.31 0.56
CA ILE A 117 -17.70 21.18 -0.36
C ILE A 117 -16.90 21.49 -1.63
N SER A 118 -15.56 21.39 -1.59
CA SER A 118 -14.71 21.66 -2.74
C SER A 118 -14.72 20.50 -3.76
N VAL A 119 -14.79 20.83 -5.05
CA VAL A 119 -14.83 19.82 -6.13
C VAL A 119 -13.44 19.21 -6.31
N PRO A 120 -13.27 17.88 -6.27
CA PRO A 120 -11.96 17.25 -6.33
C PRO A 120 -11.31 17.45 -7.71
N SER A 121 -10.16 18.14 -7.73
CA SER A 121 -9.48 18.61 -8.95
C SER A 121 -8.56 17.58 -9.63
N HIS A 122 -8.30 16.43 -9.00
CA HIS A 122 -7.23 15.53 -9.46
C HIS A 122 -7.81 14.32 -10.23
N PRO A 123 -7.43 14.08 -11.50
CA PRO A 123 -7.78 12.85 -12.19
C PRO A 123 -6.97 11.68 -11.65
N ARG A 124 -7.65 10.58 -11.29
CA ARG A 124 -6.99 9.33 -10.89
C ARG A 124 -6.28 8.73 -12.10
N ARG A 125 -4.98 8.42 -11.99
CA ARG A 125 -4.34 7.49 -12.94
C ARG A 125 -5.04 6.14 -12.80
N ARG A 126 -5.90 5.81 -13.76
CA ARG A 126 -6.70 4.57 -13.74
C ARG A 126 -5.78 3.40 -14.02
N ARG A 127 -6.01 2.27 -13.34
CA ARG A 127 -5.37 1.01 -13.72
C ARG A 127 -5.82 0.66 -15.13
N ALA A 128 -4.88 0.55 -16.07
CA ALA A 128 -5.16 0.08 -17.42
C ALA A 128 -5.75 -1.32 -17.34
N LYS A 129 -6.84 -1.56 -18.08
CA LYS A 129 -7.40 -2.89 -18.26
C LYS A 129 -6.85 -3.43 -19.57
N LEU A 130 -6.14 -4.54 -19.50
CA LEU A 130 -5.67 -5.26 -20.68
C LEU A 130 -6.76 -6.21 -21.15
N SER A 131 -6.97 -6.28 -22.46
CA SER A 131 -7.83 -7.31 -23.06
C SER A 131 -7.17 -8.69 -22.92
N LYS A 132 -7.95 -9.75 -23.03
CA LYS A 132 -7.42 -11.12 -22.99
C LYS A 132 -6.39 -11.36 -24.10
N GLU A 133 -6.68 -10.89 -25.31
CA GLU A 133 -5.78 -11.01 -26.46
C GLU A 133 -4.44 -10.28 -26.23
N GLN A 134 -4.47 -9.07 -25.65
CA GLN A 134 -3.24 -8.35 -25.28
C GLN A 134 -2.42 -9.10 -24.23
N ILE A 135 -3.07 -9.75 -23.25
CA ILE A 135 -2.40 -10.56 -22.24
C ILE A 135 -1.75 -11.79 -22.89
N ASP A 136 -2.50 -12.52 -23.72
CA ASP A 136 -2.01 -13.74 -24.40
C ASP A 136 -0.81 -13.41 -25.31
N GLN A 137 -0.86 -12.29 -26.03
CA GLN A 137 0.26 -11.82 -26.87
C GLN A 137 1.48 -11.41 -26.02
N LEU A 138 1.28 -10.71 -24.91
CA LEU A 138 2.37 -10.39 -23.97
C LEU A 138 3.01 -11.67 -23.41
N GLU A 139 2.22 -12.65 -22.99
CA GLU A 139 2.72 -13.92 -22.46
C GLU A 139 3.62 -14.64 -23.48
N GLU A 140 3.23 -14.69 -24.75
CA GLU A 140 4.07 -15.28 -25.81
C GLU A 140 5.36 -14.47 -26.03
N PHE A 141 5.32 -13.13 -25.99
CA PHE A 141 6.53 -12.30 -26.10
C PHE A 141 7.53 -12.52 -24.97
N TYR A 142 7.10 -12.89 -23.76
CA TYR A 142 7.99 -13.08 -22.61
C TYR A 142 8.32 -14.54 -22.29
N LYS A 143 7.82 -15.50 -23.08
CA LYS A 143 8.01 -16.93 -22.88
C LYS A 143 9.48 -17.33 -22.83
N ASP A 144 10.25 -16.92 -23.84
CA ASP A 144 11.66 -17.31 -23.98
C ASP A 144 12.64 -16.22 -23.49
N ARG A 145 12.26 -14.95 -23.61
CA ARG A 145 13.11 -13.80 -23.23
C ARG A 145 12.37 -12.86 -22.28
N ARG A 146 12.57 -13.10 -20.98
CA ARG A 146 11.92 -12.32 -19.89
C ARG A 146 12.40 -10.88 -19.77
N HIS A 147 13.53 -10.53 -20.39
CA HIS A 147 14.09 -9.19 -20.36
C HIS A 147 14.37 -8.70 -21.79
N ARG A 148 13.68 -7.62 -22.18
CA ARG A 148 13.82 -6.93 -23.46
C ARG A 148 14.34 -5.51 -23.22
N ASP A 149 14.99 -4.91 -24.21
CA ASP A 149 15.51 -3.56 -24.05
C ASP A 149 14.40 -2.50 -24.11
N SER A 150 14.73 -1.25 -23.76
CA SER A 150 13.73 -0.18 -23.70
C SER A 150 13.09 0.15 -25.07
N LYS A 151 13.76 -0.11 -26.19
CA LYS A 151 13.23 0.15 -27.53
C LYS A 151 12.23 -0.95 -27.88
N GLU A 152 12.61 -2.21 -27.71
CA GLU A 152 11.74 -3.36 -27.93
C GLU A 152 10.46 -3.27 -27.08
N MET A 153 10.57 -2.86 -25.82
CA MET A 153 9.41 -2.66 -24.93
C MET A 153 8.43 -1.59 -25.46
N LYS A 154 8.94 -0.53 -26.08
CA LYS A 154 8.11 0.54 -26.68
C LYS A 154 7.43 0.05 -27.95
N ASP A 155 8.16 -0.67 -28.79
CA ASP A 155 7.64 -1.21 -30.05
C ASP A 155 6.50 -2.22 -29.77
N ILE A 156 6.66 -3.09 -28.76
CA ILE A 156 5.58 -3.99 -28.29
C ILE A 156 4.39 -3.18 -27.76
N GLY A 157 4.63 -2.13 -26.96
CA GLY A 157 3.56 -1.27 -26.45
C GLY A 157 2.73 -0.62 -27.56
N LEU A 158 3.42 -0.10 -28.59
CA LEU A 158 2.79 0.51 -29.76
C LEU A 158 1.99 -0.53 -30.57
N MET A 159 2.59 -1.69 -30.85
CA MET A 159 1.96 -2.77 -31.62
C MET A 159 0.68 -3.28 -30.96
N LEU A 160 0.70 -3.43 -29.63
CA LEU A 160 -0.44 -3.92 -28.86
C LEU A 160 -1.49 -2.84 -28.58
N GLN A 161 -1.29 -1.60 -29.06
CA GLN A 161 -2.07 -0.43 -28.70
C GLN A 161 -2.24 -0.32 -27.17
N LEU A 162 -1.21 -0.75 -26.45
CA LEU A 162 -1.06 -0.47 -25.04
C LEU A 162 -0.58 0.95 -25.01
N ASP A 163 -1.53 1.87 -25.22
CA ASP A 163 -1.28 3.28 -25.12
C ASP A 163 -0.33 3.48 -23.94
N THR A 164 0.78 4.16 -24.21
CA THR A 164 1.52 4.87 -23.19
C THR A 164 0.58 5.93 -22.62
N TYR A 165 -0.47 5.52 -21.89
CA TYR A 165 -1.63 6.35 -21.63
C TYR A 165 -1.31 7.29 -20.48
N VAL A 166 -1.07 8.53 -20.89
CA VAL A 166 -1.56 9.76 -20.27
C VAL A 166 -1.08 9.96 -18.83
N GLY A 167 0.17 10.39 -18.79
CA GLY A 167 0.83 10.97 -17.64
C GLY A 167 2.15 11.62 -18.05
N ALA A 168 2.21 12.21 -19.25
CA ALA A 168 3.17 13.27 -19.52
C ALA A 168 2.81 14.45 -18.62
N HIS A 169 3.25 14.42 -17.37
CA HIS A 169 3.84 15.64 -16.86
C HIS A 169 5.08 15.86 -17.73
N PRO A 170 5.28 17.06 -18.33
CA PRO A 170 6.59 17.40 -18.80
C PRO A 170 7.52 17.12 -17.63
N LEU A 171 8.57 16.33 -17.86
CA LEU A 171 9.73 16.35 -16.98
C LEU A 171 10.03 17.84 -16.82
N LYS A 172 9.83 18.39 -15.61
CA LYS A 172 10.44 19.66 -15.27
C LYS A 172 11.93 19.39 -15.41
N THR A 173 12.47 19.78 -16.55
CA THR A 173 13.89 20.05 -16.72
C THR A 173 14.30 20.91 -15.54
N ARG A 174 15.18 20.38 -14.71
CA ARG A 174 16.08 21.18 -13.91
C ARG A 174 17.35 21.40 -14.71
#